data_AF-A0A2A2RSG6-F1
#
_entry.id   AF-A0A2A2RSG6-F1
#
_cell.length_a   1.000
_cell.length_b   1.000
_cell.length_c   1.000
_cell.angle_alpha   90.00
_cell.angle_beta   90.00
_cell.angle_gamma   90.00
#
_symmetry.space_group_name_H-M   'P 1'
#
loop_
_entity.id
_entity.type
_entity.pdbx_description
1 polymer ?
#
loop_
_entity_poly.entity_id
_entity_poly.type
_entity_poly.pdbx_seq_one_letter_code
_entity_poly.pdbx_strand_id
1 'polypeptide(L)'
;MNKNTLILRAVRAVKKALPTLTVITDVALDPYTNHGHDGVLTAAQDDVDNDRTVDILCRMAVLQAAAGVDFVAPSDMMDGRVGAIRQALDAAGYTSTGILAYSAKYNSAYYGPFRDAVGSAQAAGTRLLSKATYQMNPANRREALSEVALDESEGADIVMIKPAGPYLDIIREVRNASKKPIAAYQVSGEYAQIHAAARLGWLDLVRCRDESLLAIKRAGADMILTYFAKNVAKALAK
;
A
#
# COMPACT_ATOMS: atom_id res chain seq x y z
N MET A 1 -2.94 17.77 -7.33
CA MET A 1 -2.32 18.09 -8.64
C MET A 1 -1.21 19.18 -8.60
N ASN A 2 -0.71 19.58 -7.43
CA ASN A 2 0.42 20.51 -7.33
C ASN A 2 1.75 19.82 -7.67
N LYS A 3 2.53 20.35 -8.62
CA LYS A 3 3.82 19.76 -9.07
C LYS A 3 4.97 19.91 -8.06
N ASN A 4 4.76 20.70 -7.00
CA ASN A 4 5.72 21.02 -5.94
C ASN A 4 5.37 20.36 -4.60
N THR A 5 4.55 19.30 -4.60
CA THR A 5 4.25 18.54 -3.38
C THR A 5 5.51 17.97 -2.75
N LEU A 6 5.43 17.66 -1.45
CA LEU A 6 6.52 17.02 -0.72
C LEU A 6 7.00 15.74 -1.43
N ILE A 7 6.06 14.87 -1.82
CA ILE A 7 6.37 13.59 -2.47
C ILE A 7 7.17 13.79 -3.76
N LEU A 8 6.72 14.66 -4.67
CA LEU A 8 7.40 14.84 -5.95
C LEU A 8 8.79 15.48 -5.79
N ARG A 9 8.96 16.40 -4.82
CA ARG A 9 10.28 16.95 -4.50
C ARG A 9 11.20 15.89 -3.91
N ALA A 10 10.68 15.05 -3.01
CA ALA A 10 11.44 13.96 -2.40
C ALA A 10 11.91 12.93 -3.46
N VAL A 11 11.01 12.49 -4.35
CA VAL A 11 11.36 11.58 -5.45
C VAL A 11 12.50 12.15 -6.30
N ARG A 12 12.37 13.40 -6.77
CA ARG A 12 13.41 14.06 -7.58
C ARG A 12 14.75 14.15 -6.84
N ALA A 13 14.71 14.50 -5.55
CA ALA A 13 15.91 14.57 -4.72
C ALA A 13 16.58 13.20 -4.54
N VAL A 14 15.79 12.15 -4.27
CA VAL A 14 16.27 10.78 -4.11
C VAL A 14 16.85 10.25 -5.41
N LYS A 15 16.14 10.35 -6.53
CA LYS A 15 16.64 9.87 -7.84
C LYS A 15 17.88 10.62 -8.30
N LYS A 16 18.01 11.91 -7.96
CA LYS A 16 19.24 12.68 -8.20
C LYS A 16 20.42 12.18 -7.37
N ALA A 17 20.20 11.86 -6.10
CA ALA A 17 21.26 11.44 -5.18
C ALA A 17 21.64 9.96 -5.33
N LEU A 18 20.66 9.10 -5.64
CA LEU A 18 20.77 7.64 -5.69
C LEU A 18 20.01 7.10 -6.91
N PRO A 19 20.55 7.26 -8.15
CA PRO A 19 19.82 6.93 -9.38
C PRO A 19 19.38 5.47 -9.48
N THR A 20 20.15 4.55 -8.89
CA THR A 20 19.90 3.11 -8.89
C THR A 20 18.96 2.66 -7.78
N LEU A 21 18.61 3.53 -6.83
CA LEU A 21 17.66 3.20 -5.79
C LEU A 21 16.26 3.15 -6.41
N THR A 22 15.58 2.01 -6.25
CA THR A 22 14.17 1.87 -6.60
C THR A 22 13.33 2.74 -5.67
N VAL A 23 12.52 3.60 -6.27
CA VAL A 23 11.58 4.48 -5.57
C VAL A 23 10.17 4.02 -5.90
N ILE A 24 9.37 3.81 -4.86
CA ILE A 24 7.96 3.43 -4.93
C ILE A 24 7.16 4.53 -4.24
N THR A 25 6.14 5.07 -4.91
CA THR A 25 5.25 6.07 -4.30
C THR A 25 3.83 5.57 -4.20
N ASP A 26 3.20 5.84 -3.07
CA ASP A 26 1.79 5.57 -2.83
C ASP A 26 0.89 6.48 -3.68
N VAL A 27 -0.19 5.91 -4.22
CA VAL A 27 -1.24 6.62 -4.96
C VAL A 27 -2.56 6.43 -4.22
N ALA A 28 -2.94 7.43 -3.44
CA ALA A 28 -4.20 7.51 -2.69
C ALA A 28 -4.50 8.97 -2.34
N LEU A 29 -5.77 9.28 -2.06
CA LEU A 29 -6.18 10.66 -1.71
C LEU A 29 -6.28 10.92 -0.21
N ASP A 30 -6.16 9.91 0.66
CA ASP A 30 -6.36 10.07 2.11
C ASP A 30 -5.45 11.12 2.77
N PRO A 31 -4.19 11.34 2.34
CA PRO A 31 -3.35 12.41 2.92
C PRO A 31 -3.71 13.80 2.41
N TYR A 32 -4.60 13.91 1.42
CA TYR A 32 -4.95 15.15 0.72
C TYR A 32 -6.43 15.52 0.87
N THR A 33 -7.25 14.66 1.48
CA THR A 33 -8.66 14.93 1.77
C THR A 33 -8.83 15.41 3.21
N ASN A 34 -9.81 16.28 3.43
CA ASN A 34 -10.15 16.76 4.78
C ASN A 34 -10.97 15.73 5.60
N HIS A 35 -11.45 14.67 4.96
CA HIS A 35 -12.24 13.59 5.56
C HIS A 35 -11.45 12.27 5.69
N GLY A 36 -10.23 12.18 5.16
CA GLY A 36 -9.34 11.03 5.31
C GLY A 36 -9.74 9.77 4.51
N HIS A 37 -10.65 9.89 3.54
CA HIS A 37 -10.94 8.80 2.60
C HIS A 37 -9.91 8.76 1.48
N ASP A 38 -9.71 7.56 0.94
CA ASP A 38 -8.78 7.31 -0.15
C ASP A 38 -9.28 7.88 -1.49
N GLY A 39 -10.53 8.37 -1.55
CA GLY A 39 -11.17 8.95 -2.73
C GLY A 39 -12.04 10.18 -2.45
N VAL A 40 -12.67 10.71 -3.50
CA VAL A 40 -13.62 11.84 -3.45
C VAL A 40 -14.97 11.33 -2.98
N LEU A 41 -15.67 12.05 -2.10
CA LEU A 41 -17.00 11.65 -1.64
C LEU A 41 -18.08 11.84 -2.72
N THR A 42 -19.12 11.01 -2.66
CA THR A 42 -20.36 11.16 -3.43
C THR A 42 -21.03 12.51 -3.13
N ALA A 43 -21.98 12.93 -3.98
CA ALA A 43 -22.76 14.14 -3.73
C ALA A 43 -23.57 14.07 -2.42
N ALA A 44 -23.98 12.86 -2.00
CA ALA A 44 -24.66 12.61 -0.73
C ALA A 44 -23.71 12.57 0.48
N GLN A 45 -22.38 12.54 0.23
CA GLN A 45 -21.33 12.48 1.26
C GLN A 45 -21.42 11.27 2.19
N ASP A 46 -21.96 10.17 1.68
CA ASP A 46 -22.17 8.91 2.41
C ASP A 46 -21.20 7.80 1.99
N ASP A 47 -20.57 7.94 0.82
CA ASP A 47 -19.57 7.01 0.30
C ASP A 47 -18.55 7.71 -0.60
N VAL A 48 -17.61 6.95 -1.17
CA VAL A 48 -16.63 7.40 -2.16
C VAL A 48 -17.18 7.24 -3.57
N ASP A 49 -17.02 8.28 -4.39
CA ASP A 49 -17.28 8.26 -5.83
C ASP A 49 -16.10 7.57 -6.55
N ASN A 50 -16.32 6.33 -6.97
CA ASN A 50 -15.30 5.46 -7.59
C ASN A 50 -14.65 6.11 -8.81
N ASP A 51 -15.44 6.40 -9.84
CA ASP A 51 -14.93 6.80 -11.16
C ASP A 51 -14.24 8.16 -11.10
N ARG A 52 -14.82 9.09 -10.33
CA ARG A 52 -14.20 10.41 -10.12
C ARG A 52 -12.90 10.29 -9.34
N THR A 53 -12.81 9.34 -8.40
CA THR A 53 -11.57 9.06 -7.69
C THR A 53 -10.51 8.50 -8.64
N VAL A 54 -10.87 7.51 -9.46
CA VAL A 54 -9.96 6.87 -10.42
C VAL A 54 -9.34 7.89 -11.39
N ASP A 55 -10.12 8.86 -11.92
CA ASP A 55 -9.57 9.95 -12.76
C ASP A 55 -8.45 10.72 -12.06
N ILE A 56 -8.65 11.07 -10.78
CA ILE A 56 -7.67 11.82 -9.99
C ILE A 56 -6.43 10.98 -9.72
N LEU A 57 -6.61 9.68 -9.41
CA LEU A 57 -5.50 8.75 -9.17
C LEU A 57 -4.64 8.58 -10.43
N CYS A 58 -5.26 8.49 -11.62
CA CYS A 58 -4.55 8.44 -12.90
C CYS A 58 -3.64 9.66 -13.09
N ARG A 59 -4.19 10.87 -12.86
CA ARG A 59 -3.41 12.12 -12.96
C ARG A 59 -2.29 12.18 -11.91
N MET A 60 -2.52 11.63 -10.72
CA MET A 60 -1.52 11.56 -9.66
C MET A 60 -0.38 10.60 -10.03
N ALA A 61 -0.70 9.42 -10.56
CA ALA A 61 0.28 8.43 -11.01
C ALA A 61 1.19 9.00 -12.12
N VAL A 62 0.62 9.68 -13.12
CA VAL A 62 1.38 10.34 -14.19
C VAL A 62 2.31 11.42 -13.64
N LEU A 63 1.87 12.22 -12.65
CA LEU A 63 2.73 13.22 -12.01
C LEU A 63 3.89 12.58 -11.23
N GLN A 64 3.67 11.43 -10.60
CA GLN A 64 4.71 10.67 -9.89
C GLN A 64 5.71 10.05 -10.88
N ALA A 65 5.23 9.47 -11.97
CA ALA A 65 6.05 8.98 -13.08
C ALA A 65 6.93 10.09 -13.68
N ALA A 66 6.36 11.26 -13.92
CA ALA A 66 7.09 12.44 -14.38
C ALA A 66 8.17 12.94 -13.40
N ALA A 67 8.07 12.59 -12.12
CA ALA A 67 9.10 12.90 -11.12
C ALA A 67 10.24 11.86 -11.09
N GLY A 68 10.08 10.72 -11.76
CA GLY A 68 11.08 9.66 -11.88
C GLY A 68 10.85 8.47 -10.95
N VAL A 69 9.61 8.22 -10.51
CA VAL A 69 9.29 7.00 -9.74
C VAL A 69 9.43 5.75 -10.61
N ASP A 70 9.94 4.67 -10.01
CA ASP A 70 10.08 3.38 -10.69
C ASP A 70 8.76 2.59 -10.61
N PHE A 71 8.06 2.65 -9.48
CA PHE A 71 6.73 2.06 -9.29
C PHE A 71 5.72 3.03 -8.67
N VAL A 72 4.53 3.11 -9.23
CA VAL A 72 3.36 3.67 -8.53
C VAL A 72 2.64 2.55 -7.78
N ALA A 73 2.15 2.85 -6.58
CA ALA A 73 1.51 1.86 -5.73
C ALA A 73 0.11 2.32 -5.31
N PRO A 74 -0.93 2.08 -6.14
CA PRO A 74 -2.30 2.46 -5.81
C PRO A 74 -2.80 1.68 -4.60
N SER A 75 -3.11 2.41 -3.52
CA SER A 75 -3.56 1.83 -2.26
C SER A 75 -5.02 2.13 -1.92
N ASP A 76 -5.74 2.77 -2.83
CA ASP A 76 -7.09 3.30 -2.66
C ASP A 76 -8.22 2.26 -2.58
N MET A 77 -8.06 1.12 -3.26
CA MET A 77 -9.07 0.05 -3.43
C MET A 77 -10.32 0.47 -4.22
N MET A 78 -10.21 1.41 -5.15
CA MET A 78 -11.28 1.70 -6.11
C MET A 78 -11.33 0.63 -7.20
N ASP A 79 -12.52 0.31 -7.67
CA ASP A 79 -12.71 -0.68 -8.73
C ASP A 79 -12.10 -0.15 -10.05
N GLY A 80 -11.32 -1.00 -10.73
CA GLY A 80 -10.74 -0.70 -12.05
C GLY A 80 -9.55 0.29 -12.05
N ARG A 81 -9.07 0.73 -10.89
CA ARG A 81 -8.00 1.76 -10.84
C ARG A 81 -6.71 1.31 -11.50
N VAL A 82 -6.36 0.02 -11.46
CA VAL A 82 -5.08 -0.47 -11.98
C VAL A 82 -5.06 -0.30 -13.50
N GLY A 83 -6.12 -0.73 -14.17
CA GLY A 83 -6.23 -0.66 -15.62
C GLY A 83 -6.25 0.78 -16.11
N ALA A 84 -6.99 1.65 -15.41
CA ALA A 84 -7.05 3.07 -15.71
C ALA A 84 -5.68 3.75 -15.52
N ILE A 85 -4.98 3.46 -14.42
CA ILE A 85 -3.63 3.98 -14.16
C ILE A 85 -2.64 3.52 -15.24
N ARG A 86 -2.68 2.24 -15.62
CA ARG A 86 -1.83 1.69 -16.69
C ARG A 86 -2.04 2.45 -17.99
N GLN A 87 -3.30 2.58 -18.42
CA GLN A 87 -3.64 3.32 -19.65
C GLN A 87 -3.18 4.78 -19.60
N ALA A 88 -3.36 5.45 -18.46
CA ALA A 88 -2.94 6.84 -18.29
C ALA A 88 -1.41 7.00 -18.34
N LEU A 89 -0.66 6.09 -17.72
CA LEU A 89 0.79 6.07 -17.78
C LEU A 89 1.29 5.83 -19.22
N ASP A 90 0.68 4.88 -19.95
CA ASP A 90 1.05 4.59 -21.35
C ASP A 90 0.77 5.76 -22.27
N ALA A 91 -0.42 6.37 -22.15
CA ALA A 91 -0.81 7.55 -22.93
C ALA A 91 0.12 8.74 -22.68
N ALA A 92 0.71 8.84 -21.49
CA ALA A 92 1.68 9.87 -21.13
C ALA A 92 3.14 9.50 -21.45
N GLY A 93 3.40 8.31 -22.01
CA GLY A 93 4.74 7.85 -22.39
C GLY A 93 5.56 7.22 -21.25
N TYR A 94 4.94 6.88 -20.12
CA TYR A 94 5.57 6.25 -18.96
C TYR A 94 5.37 4.72 -18.95
N THR A 95 5.69 4.06 -20.06
CA THR A 95 5.50 2.60 -20.26
C THR A 95 6.37 1.75 -19.33
N SER A 96 7.49 2.29 -18.84
CA SER A 96 8.42 1.57 -17.96
C SER A 96 8.15 1.78 -16.47
N THR A 97 7.22 2.65 -16.10
CA THR A 97 6.80 2.82 -14.70
C THR A 97 5.90 1.64 -14.32
N GLY A 98 6.35 0.85 -13.35
CA GLY A 98 5.62 -0.33 -12.90
C GLY A 98 4.47 0.01 -11.96
N ILE A 99 3.56 -0.96 -11.79
CA ILE A 99 2.42 -0.86 -10.87
C ILE A 99 2.54 -1.93 -9.80
N LEU A 100 2.68 -1.49 -8.54
CA LEU A 100 2.57 -2.31 -7.35
C LEU A 100 1.16 -2.12 -6.77
N ALA A 101 0.22 -2.96 -7.16
CA ALA A 101 -1.17 -2.82 -6.74
C ALA A 101 -1.36 -3.34 -5.31
N TYR A 102 -1.98 -2.54 -4.44
CA TYR A 102 -2.55 -3.05 -3.19
C TYR A 102 -3.82 -3.81 -3.55
N SER A 103 -3.67 -5.04 -4.02
CA SER A 103 -4.77 -5.87 -4.53
C SER A 103 -5.65 -6.41 -3.42
N ALA A 104 -5.04 -6.86 -2.32
CA ALA A 104 -5.78 -7.34 -1.15
C ALA A 104 -5.49 -6.46 0.07
N LYS A 105 -6.17 -5.30 0.14
CA LYS A 105 -6.12 -4.39 1.30
C LYS A 105 -7.41 -4.51 2.13
N TYR A 106 -7.26 -5.04 3.34
CA TYR A 106 -8.36 -5.30 4.25
C TYR A 106 -8.72 -4.09 5.12
N ASN A 107 -10.00 -3.95 5.46
CA ASN A 107 -10.48 -3.00 6.46
C ASN A 107 -10.06 -3.46 7.86
N SER A 108 -8.80 -3.19 8.21
CA SER A 108 -8.13 -3.80 9.35
C SER A 108 -7.98 -2.86 10.55
N ALA A 109 -8.12 -3.43 11.75
CA ALA A 109 -7.82 -2.75 13.01
C ALA A 109 -6.31 -2.48 13.22
N TYR A 110 -5.43 -3.12 12.43
CA TYR A 110 -3.97 -2.98 12.58
C TYR A 110 -3.41 -1.65 12.03
N TYR A 111 -4.25 -0.76 11.50
CA TYR A 111 -3.82 0.51 10.90
C TYR A 111 -3.72 1.69 11.87
N GLY A 112 -4.11 1.54 13.14
CA GLY A 112 -4.16 2.63 14.13
C GLY A 112 -2.90 3.51 14.15
N PRO A 113 -1.70 2.95 14.41
CA PRO A 113 -0.49 3.78 14.53
C PRO A 113 -0.06 4.46 13.21
N PHE A 114 -0.47 3.94 12.05
CA PHE A 114 -0.22 4.60 10.76
C PHE A 114 -1.08 5.86 10.64
N ARG A 115 -2.37 5.78 11.02
CA ARG A 115 -3.30 6.92 10.96
C ARG A 115 -2.85 8.08 11.85
N ASP A 116 -2.22 7.77 12.99
CA ASP A 116 -1.57 8.77 13.84
C ASP A 116 -0.35 9.38 13.16
N ALA A 117 0.51 8.57 12.53
CA ALA A 117 1.74 9.03 11.90
C ALA A 117 1.51 9.91 10.65
N VAL A 118 0.46 9.66 9.88
CA VAL A 118 0.11 10.46 8.68
C VAL A 118 -0.89 11.57 8.96
N GLY A 119 -1.36 11.71 10.20
CA GLY A 119 -2.31 12.75 10.61
C GLY A 119 -3.75 12.55 10.12
N SER A 120 -4.06 11.41 9.48
CA SER A 120 -5.41 11.14 8.94
C SER A 120 -6.45 10.88 10.04
N ALA A 121 -6.03 10.65 11.29
CA ALA A 121 -6.92 10.51 12.44
C ALA A 121 -7.44 11.86 12.98
N GLN A 122 -6.77 12.98 12.67
CA GLN A 122 -6.96 14.29 13.31
C GLN A 122 -7.87 15.27 12.54
N ALA A 123 -8.69 14.80 11.60
CA ALA A 123 -9.80 15.63 11.09
C ALA A 123 -10.84 15.82 12.22
N ALA A 124 -10.54 16.74 13.14
CA ALA A 124 -11.35 17.05 14.30
C ALA A 124 -12.75 17.50 13.85
N GLY A 125 -13.76 16.67 14.11
CA GLY A 125 -15.16 16.95 13.81
C GLY A 125 -15.76 16.17 12.63
N THR A 126 -14.98 15.40 11.86
CA THR A 126 -15.56 14.52 10.83
C THR A 126 -15.94 13.18 11.45
N ARG A 127 -17.19 12.73 11.27
CA ARG A 127 -17.57 11.33 11.45
C ARG A 127 -16.63 10.53 10.54
N LEU A 128 -15.71 9.76 11.11
CA LEU A 128 -14.89 8.82 10.35
C LEU A 128 -15.86 7.86 9.65
N LEU A 129 -16.11 8.15 8.38
CA LEU A 129 -16.85 7.30 7.48
C LEU A 129 -16.01 6.02 7.34
N SER A 130 -16.69 4.88 7.46
CA SER A 130 -16.03 3.58 7.43
C SER A 130 -15.38 3.37 6.07
N LYS A 131 -14.16 2.84 6.03
CA LYS A 131 -13.52 2.41 4.77
C LYS A 131 -14.05 1.06 4.27
N ALA A 132 -15.07 0.49 4.94
CA ALA A 132 -15.60 -0.84 4.65
C ALA A 132 -16.33 -0.97 3.30
N THR A 133 -16.68 0.14 2.66
CA THR A 133 -17.33 0.13 1.34
C THR A 133 -16.36 -0.18 0.19
N TYR A 134 -15.05 -0.08 0.44
CA TYR A 134 -14.01 -0.34 -0.57
C TYR A 134 -12.81 -1.15 -0.04
N GLN A 135 -12.48 -1.08 1.25
CA GLN A 135 -11.50 -2.00 1.84
C GLN A 135 -12.17 -3.33 2.20
N MET A 136 -11.47 -4.42 1.90
CA MET A 136 -12.02 -5.76 2.00
C MET A 136 -12.41 -6.15 3.43
N ASN A 137 -13.47 -6.94 3.56
CA ASN A 137 -13.86 -7.50 4.85
C ASN A 137 -12.81 -8.54 5.34
N PRO A 138 -12.25 -8.42 6.56
CA PRO A 138 -11.32 -9.39 7.14
C PRO A 138 -11.79 -10.86 7.10
N ALA A 139 -13.10 -11.12 7.06
CA ALA A 139 -13.65 -12.47 6.97
C ALA A 139 -13.56 -13.08 5.55
N ASN A 140 -13.26 -12.27 4.52
CA ASN A 140 -13.36 -12.67 3.13
C ASN A 140 -12.00 -13.05 2.55
N ARG A 141 -11.71 -14.36 2.49
CA ARG A 141 -10.55 -14.88 1.75
C ARG A 141 -10.77 -14.98 0.24
N ARG A 142 -11.99 -15.35 -0.19
CA ARG A 142 -12.30 -15.65 -1.60
C ARG A 142 -12.21 -14.40 -2.50
N GLU A 143 -12.62 -13.26 -1.95
CA GLU A 143 -12.57 -11.96 -2.59
C GLU A 143 -11.12 -11.59 -2.94
N ALA A 144 -10.14 -11.92 -2.08
CA ALA A 144 -8.73 -11.59 -2.32
C ALA A 144 -8.19 -12.17 -3.62
N LEU A 145 -8.57 -13.40 -3.93
CA LEU A 145 -8.17 -14.05 -5.19
C LEU A 145 -8.82 -13.40 -6.41
N SER A 146 -10.04 -12.88 -6.25
CA SER A 146 -10.76 -12.17 -7.32
C SER A 146 -10.14 -10.81 -7.58
N GLU A 147 -9.86 -10.04 -6.51
CA GLU A 147 -9.18 -8.74 -6.58
C GLU A 147 -7.78 -8.85 -7.19
N VAL A 148 -6.99 -9.83 -6.74
CA VAL A 148 -5.67 -10.08 -7.30
C VAL A 148 -5.76 -10.45 -8.78
N ALA A 149 -6.68 -11.33 -9.16
CA ALA A 149 -6.84 -11.72 -10.56
C ALA A 149 -7.28 -10.53 -11.44
N LEU A 150 -8.13 -9.65 -10.92
CA LEU A 150 -8.55 -8.43 -11.60
C LEU A 150 -7.35 -7.51 -11.85
N ASP A 151 -6.61 -7.16 -10.80
CA ASP A 151 -5.43 -6.30 -10.90
C ASP A 151 -4.36 -6.87 -11.83
N GLU A 152 -4.16 -8.18 -11.82
CA GLU A 152 -3.25 -8.84 -12.75
C GLU A 152 -3.69 -8.70 -14.20
N SER A 153 -4.99 -8.88 -14.46
CA SER A 153 -5.58 -8.71 -15.79
C SER A 153 -5.54 -7.26 -16.28
N GLU A 154 -5.55 -6.32 -15.33
CA GLU A 154 -5.49 -4.88 -15.57
C GLU A 154 -4.07 -4.32 -15.71
N GLY A 155 -3.04 -5.16 -15.51
CA GLY A 155 -1.65 -4.80 -15.76
C GLY A 155 -0.83 -4.48 -14.52
N ALA A 156 -1.22 -4.95 -13.34
CA ALA A 156 -0.33 -4.94 -12.18
C ALA A 156 0.94 -5.77 -12.45
N ASP A 157 2.09 -5.17 -12.15
CA ASP A 157 3.40 -5.85 -12.23
C ASP A 157 3.69 -6.63 -10.95
N ILE A 158 3.23 -6.10 -9.81
CA ILE A 158 3.39 -6.68 -8.48
C ILE A 158 2.03 -6.56 -7.77
N VAL A 159 1.60 -7.62 -7.11
CA VAL A 159 0.37 -7.63 -6.28
C VAL A 159 0.74 -7.61 -4.80
N MET A 160 -0.03 -6.91 -3.98
CA MET A 160 0.24 -6.73 -2.55
C MET A 160 -0.91 -7.15 -1.65
N ILE A 161 -0.56 -7.83 -0.55
CA ILE A 161 -1.43 -8.14 0.57
C ILE A 161 -1.12 -7.19 1.74
N LYS A 162 -2.16 -6.58 2.32
CA LYS A 162 -2.06 -5.67 3.46
C LYS A 162 -3.27 -5.80 4.40
N PRO A 163 -3.09 -6.01 5.72
CA PRO A 163 -1.84 -6.31 6.45
C PRO A 163 -1.17 -7.64 6.07
N ALA A 164 0.04 -7.90 6.58
CA ALA A 164 0.76 -9.14 6.24
C ALA A 164 0.56 -10.26 7.28
N GLY A 165 1.01 -10.07 8.52
CA GLY A 165 1.04 -11.11 9.55
C GLY A 165 -0.33 -11.74 9.86
N PRO A 166 -1.42 -10.96 10.00
CA PRO A 166 -2.76 -11.52 10.19
C PRO A 166 -3.36 -12.18 8.94
N TYR A 167 -2.72 -12.06 7.77
CA TYR A 167 -3.23 -12.53 6.46
C TYR A 167 -2.20 -13.39 5.72
N LEU A 168 -1.38 -14.15 6.47
CA LEU A 168 -0.39 -15.06 5.89
C LEU A 168 -1.04 -16.19 5.07
N ASP A 169 -2.25 -16.57 5.42
CA ASP A 169 -3.10 -17.49 4.65
C ASP A 169 -3.43 -16.89 3.28
N ILE A 170 -3.80 -15.61 3.21
CA ILE A 170 -4.06 -14.92 1.94
C ILE A 170 -2.80 -14.83 1.09
N ILE A 171 -1.64 -14.49 1.68
CA ILE A 171 -0.36 -14.48 0.96
C ILE A 171 -0.07 -15.86 0.37
N ARG A 172 -0.35 -16.94 1.12
CA ARG A 172 -0.17 -18.31 0.64
C ARG A 172 -1.16 -18.67 -0.49
N GLU A 173 -2.44 -18.33 -0.35
CA GLU A 173 -3.46 -18.58 -1.38
C GLU A 173 -3.10 -17.84 -2.68
N VAL A 174 -2.71 -16.56 -2.58
CA VAL A 174 -2.25 -15.76 -3.73
C VAL A 174 -0.99 -16.34 -4.35
N ARG A 175 -0.01 -16.79 -3.55
CA ARG A 175 1.19 -17.46 -4.10
C ARG A 175 0.88 -18.71 -4.91
N ASN A 176 -0.15 -19.46 -4.51
CA ASN A 176 -0.57 -20.67 -5.22
C ASN A 176 -1.32 -20.35 -6.53
N ALA A 177 -2.02 -19.21 -6.59
CA ALA A 177 -2.85 -18.84 -7.73
C ALA A 177 -2.14 -17.92 -8.75
N SER A 178 -1.27 -17.04 -8.26
CA SER A 178 -0.56 -16.04 -9.06
C SER A 178 0.84 -16.51 -9.44
N LYS A 179 1.35 -16.02 -10.58
CA LYS A 179 2.76 -16.12 -10.96
C LYS A 179 3.52 -14.80 -10.81
N LYS A 180 2.83 -13.71 -10.47
CA LYS A 180 3.45 -12.40 -10.26
C LYS A 180 4.33 -12.40 -9.01
N PRO A 181 5.26 -11.44 -8.89
CA PRO A 181 5.88 -11.10 -7.63
C PRO A 181 4.82 -10.65 -6.61
N ILE A 182 4.96 -11.12 -5.37
CA ILE A 182 4.04 -10.79 -4.28
C ILE A 182 4.73 -9.89 -3.27
N ALA A 183 4.16 -8.72 -3.03
CA ALA A 183 4.55 -7.88 -1.91
C ALA A 183 3.63 -8.11 -0.71
N ALA A 184 4.17 -7.97 0.50
CA ALA A 184 3.41 -8.03 1.73
C ALA A 184 3.77 -6.86 2.63
N TYR A 185 2.77 -6.17 3.18
CA TYR A 185 3.02 -5.03 4.06
C TYR A 185 2.81 -5.43 5.52
N GLN A 186 3.90 -5.59 6.26
CA GLN A 186 3.88 -5.65 7.73
C GLN A 186 3.57 -4.26 8.29
N VAL A 187 2.30 -4.03 8.63
CA VAL A 187 1.81 -2.67 8.90
C VAL A 187 2.19 -2.16 10.28
N SER A 188 1.84 -0.91 10.52
CA SER A 188 2.20 -0.16 11.72
C SER A 188 1.75 -0.84 13.02
N GLY A 189 0.55 -1.43 13.06
CA GLY A 189 0.05 -2.16 14.22
C GLY A 189 0.85 -3.42 14.50
N GLU A 190 1.27 -4.15 13.46
CA GLU A 190 2.13 -5.34 13.60
C GLU A 190 3.50 -4.96 14.18
N TYR A 191 4.10 -3.89 13.65
CA TYR A 191 5.36 -3.34 14.16
C TYR A 191 5.24 -2.88 15.62
N ALA A 192 4.19 -2.12 15.94
CA ALA A 192 3.95 -1.58 17.28
C ALA A 192 3.68 -2.70 18.29
N GLN A 193 2.94 -3.74 17.91
CA GLN A 193 2.65 -4.90 18.75
C GLN A 193 3.93 -5.61 19.20
N ILE A 194 4.84 -5.90 18.26
CA ILE A 194 6.12 -6.56 18.58
C ILE A 194 6.96 -5.68 19.52
N HIS A 195 7.02 -4.38 19.25
CA HIS A 195 7.74 -3.43 20.13
C HIS A 195 7.12 -3.32 21.53
N ALA A 196 5.80 -3.29 21.63
CA ALA A 196 5.11 -3.21 22.91
C ALA A 196 5.35 -4.47 23.77
N ALA A 197 5.19 -5.65 23.17
CA ALA A 197 5.43 -6.92 23.86
C ALA A 197 6.88 -7.03 24.35
N ALA A 198 7.85 -6.56 23.55
CA ALA A 198 9.25 -6.56 23.96
C ALA A 198 9.54 -5.57 25.10
N ARG A 199 8.94 -4.37 25.09
CA ARG A 199 9.08 -3.40 26.18
C ARG A 199 8.51 -3.91 27.50
N LEU A 200 7.49 -4.77 27.45
CA LEU A 200 6.90 -5.42 28.62
C LEU A 200 7.67 -6.69 29.06
N GLY A 201 8.74 -7.06 28.34
CA GLY A 201 9.54 -8.25 28.61
C GLY A 201 8.87 -9.57 28.24
N TRP A 202 7.78 -9.54 27.46
CA TRP A 202 7.04 -10.75 27.06
C TRP A 202 7.72 -11.49 25.91
N LEU A 203 8.36 -10.74 25.00
CA LEU A 203 9.02 -11.27 23.81
C LEU A 203 10.41 -10.68 23.65
N ASP A 204 11.34 -11.47 23.12
CA ASP A 204 12.60 -10.93 22.61
C ASP A 204 12.35 -10.20 21.28
N LEU A 205 12.69 -8.90 21.24
CA LEU A 205 12.42 -8.04 20.09
C LEU A 205 13.06 -8.56 18.79
N VAL A 206 14.32 -8.98 18.87
CA VAL A 206 15.11 -9.33 17.68
C VAL A 206 14.61 -10.65 17.10
N ARG A 207 14.46 -11.67 17.95
CA ARG A 207 13.98 -13.00 17.56
C ARG A 207 12.55 -12.94 17.03
N CYS A 208 11.65 -12.23 17.72
CA CYS A 208 10.25 -12.12 17.29
C CYS A 208 10.11 -11.34 15.98
N ARG A 209 10.86 -10.25 15.81
CA ARG A 209 10.96 -9.53 14.53
C ARG A 209 11.38 -10.47 13.39
N ASP A 210 12.49 -11.19 13.57
CA ASP A 210 13.05 -12.04 12.51
C ASP A 210 12.10 -13.19 12.16
N GLU A 211 11.47 -13.80 13.15
CA GLU A 211 10.46 -14.83 12.94
C GLU A 211 9.23 -14.29 12.20
N SER A 212 8.76 -13.07 12.52
CA SER A 212 7.63 -12.44 11.83
C SER A 212 7.90 -12.22 10.34
N LEU A 213 9.12 -11.77 9.99
CA LEU A 213 9.51 -11.54 8.60
C LEU A 213 9.76 -12.86 7.86
N LEU A 214 10.34 -13.85 8.54
CA LEU A 214 10.49 -15.20 8.01
C LEU A 214 9.13 -15.83 7.72
N ALA A 215 8.12 -15.63 8.58
CA ALA A 215 6.77 -16.13 8.35
C ALA A 215 6.14 -15.52 7.10
N ILE A 216 6.29 -14.21 6.89
CA ILE A 216 5.84 -13.51 5.68
C ILE A 216 6.55 -14.07 4.44
N LYS A 217 7.88 -14.23 4.49
CA LYS A 217 8.66 -14.82 3.38
C LYS A 217 8.21 -16.25 3.09
N ARG A 218 8.04 -17.08 4.12
CA ARG A 218 7.61 -18.48 4.04
C ARG A 218 6.21 -18.62 3.43
N ALA A 219 5.31 -17.69 3.71
CA ALA A 219 3.96 -17.69 3.15
C ALA A 219 3.97 -17.52 1.61
N GLY A 220 4.97 -16.84 1.06
CA GLY A 220 5.15 -16.71 -0.39
C GLY A 220 5.46 -15.31 -0.87
N ALA A 221 5.63 -14.33 0.04
CA ALA A 221 6.00 -12.97 -0.35
C ALA A 221 7.41 -12.94 -0.96
N ASP A 222 7.56 -12.20 -2.05
CA ASP A 222 8.83 -11.88 -2.68
C ASP A 222 9.44 -10.60 -2.10
N MET A 223 8.59 -9.65 -1.71
CA MET A 223 8.95 -8.36 -1.16
C MET A 223 8.20 -8.09 0.16
N ILE A 224 8.87 -7.47 1.13
CA ILE A 224 8.25 -7.13 2.43
C ILE A 224 8.42 -5.64 2.70
N LEU A 225 7.31 -4.92 2.78
CA LEU A 225 7.28 -3.56 3.30
C LEU A 225 7.20 -3.64 4.82
N THR A 226 8.26 -3.19 5.50
CA THR A 226 8.36 -3.26 6.96
C THR A 226 9.13 -2.07 7.53
N TYR A 227 8.65 -1.55 8.66
CA TYR A 227 9.36 -0.54 9.45
C TYR A 227 10.65 -1.09 10.07
N PHE A 228 10.83 -2.42 10.12
CA PHE A 228 12.07 -3.05 10.57
C PHE A 228 13.18 -3.11 9.51
N ALA A 229 12.94 -2.65 8.28
CA ALA A 229 13.85 -2.83 7.15
C ALA A 229 15.29 -2.37 7.45
N LYS A 230 15.44 -1.18 8.06
CA LYS A 230 16.77 -0.65 8.45
C LYS A 230 17.48 -1.54 9.49
N ASN A 231 16.73 -2.10 10.43
CA ASN A 231 17.30 -2.93 11.50
C ASN A 231 17.75 -4.29 10.96
N VAL A 232 16.94 -4.88 10.08
CA VAL A 232 17.23 -6.18 9.46
C VAL A 232 18.38 -6.06 8.47
N ALA A 233 18.40 -5.02 7.64
CA ALA A 233 19.51 -4.78 6.72
C ALA A 233 20.86 -4.69 7.45
N LYS A 234 20.91 -4.01 8.60
CA LYS A 234 22.12 -3.96 9.46
C LYS A 234 22.50 -5.31 10.06
N ALA A 235 21.52 -6.17 10.35
CA ALA A 235 21.78 -7.48 10.92
C ALA A 235 22.32 -8.47 9.86
N LEU A 236 21.82 -8.39 8.62
CA LEU A 236 22.24 -9.23 7.50
C LEU A 236 23.58 -8.81 6.87
N ALA A 237 24.00 -7.56 7.07
CA ALA A 237 25.28 -7.05 6.58
C ALA A 237 26.48 -7.47 7.46
N LYS A 238 26.26 -8.29 8.48
CA LYS A 238 27.29 -8.89 9.33
C LYS A 238 27.57 -10.31 8.86
#